data_AF-A0A429FRS6-F1
#
_entry.id   AF-A0A429FRS6-F1
#
_cell.length_a   1.000
_cell.length_b   1.000
_cell.length_c   1.000
_cell.angle_alpha   90.00
_cell.angle_beta   90.00
_cell.angle_gamma   90.00
#
_symmetry.space_group_name_H-M   'P 1'
#
loop_
_entity.id
_entity.type
_entity.pdbx_description
1 polymer ?
#
loop_
_entity_poly.entity_id
_entity_poly.type
_entity_poly.pdbx_seq_one_letter_code
_entity_poly.pdbx_strand_id
1 'polypeptide(L)' 'MRRGRSIATYKRPELLEIIRHVAGREPELSDDQLIELVGRLLGCPEDEALLVGARLRYAVEAFREESA' A
#
# COMPACT_ATOMS: atom_id res chain seq x y z
N MET A 1 -6.71 -7.91 -20.77
CA MET A 1 -5.92 -7.24 -19.70
C MET A 1 -5.83 -8.20 -18.52
N ARG A 2 -4.63 -8.50 -18.00
CA ARG A 2 -4.49 -9.26 -16.75
C ARG A 2 -4.93 -8.34 -15.61
N ARG A 3 -6.10 -8.60 -15.02
CA ARG A 3 -6.57 -7.90 -13.82
C ARG A 3 -5.61 -8.23 -12.69
N GLY A 4 -5.06 -7.23 -11.99
CA GLY A 4 -4.27 -7.50 -10.79
C GLY A 4 -5.15 -8.06 -9.68
N ARG A 5 -4.51 -8.49 -8.60
CA ARG A 5 -5.17 -9.16 -7.48
C ARG A 5 -5.99 -8.15 -6.68
N SER A 6 -7.22 -8.52 -6.28
CA SER A 6 -8.09 -7.68 -5.45
C SER A 6 -7.41 -7.31 -4.12
N ILE A 7 -7.58 -6.06 -3.66
CA ILE A 7 -7.01 -5.57 -2.40
C ILE A 7 -7.53 -6.33 -1.19
N ALA A 8 -8.76 -6.87 -1.27
CA ALA A 8 -9.39 -7.63 -0.19
C ALA A 8 -8.64 -8.92 0.14
N THR A 9 -7.84 -9.44 -0.80
CA THR A 9 -7.10 -10.69 -0.62
C THR A 9 -5.76 -10.51 0.11
N TYR A 10 -5.29 -9.27 0.24
CA TYR A 10 -4.06 -8.97 0.98
C TYR A 10 -4.36 -8.83 2.46
N LYS A 11 -3.61 -9.52 3.31
CA LYS A 11 -3.73 -9.37 4.76
C LYS A 11 -2.97 -8.12 5.23
N ARG A 12 -3.32 -7.59 6.41
CA ARG A 12 -2.64 -6.43 6.99
C ARG A 12 -1.11 -6.62 7.09
N PRO A 13 -0.59 -7.78 7.57
CA PRO A 13 0.87 -7.99 7.62
C PRO A 13 1.53 -7.96 6.23
N GLU A 14 0.87 -8.51 5.21
CA GLU A 14 1.39 -8.50 3.83
C GLU A 14 1.47 -7.06 3.29
N LEU A 15 0.46 -6.24 3.54
CA LEU A 15 0.48 -4.82 3.16
C LEU A 15 1.58 -4.05 3.89
N LEU A 16 1.79 -4.33 5.19
CA LEU A 16 2.87 -3.73 5.97
C LEU A 16 4.26 -4.12 5.44
N GLU A 17 4.47 -5.37 5.06
CA GLU A 17 5.74 -5.82 4.46
C GLU A 17 6.03 -5.10 3.15
N ILE A 18 5.02 -4.95 2.29
CA ILE A 18 5.15 -4.21 1.02
C ILE A 18 5.51 -2.75 1.29
N ILE A 19 4.81 -2.10 2.22
CA ILE A 19 5.06 -0.72 2.63
C ILE A 19 6.48 -0.55 3.18
N ARG A 20 6.91 -1.43 4.09
CA ARG A 20 8.27 -1.44 4.64
C ARG A 20 9.31 -1.58 3.54
N HIS A 21 9.09 -2.48 2.59
CA HIS A 21 10.01 -2.69 1.49
C HIS A 21 10.16 -1.44 0.62
N VAL A 22 9.05 -0.79 0.28
CA VAL A 22 9.07 0.42 -0.56
C VAL A 22 9.67 1.61 0.21
N ALA A 23 9.23 1.85 1.44
CA ALA A 23 9.75 2.94 2.28
C ALA A 23 11.26 2.78 2.59
N GLY A 24 11.75 1.55 2.74
CA GLY A 24 13.18 1.29 2.93
C GLY A 24 14.04 1.56 1.70
N ARG A 25 13.46 1.51 0.49
CA ARG A 25 14.15 1.82 -0.77
C ARG A 25 14.07 3.30 -1.12
N GLU A 26 12.99 3.95 -0.75
CA GLU A 26 12.65 5.33 -1.10
C GLU A 26 12.26 6.09 0.20
N PRO A 27 13.22 6.38 1.09
CA PRO A 27 12.94 6.92 2.44
C PRO A 27 12.39 8.34 2.43
N GLU A 28 12.54 9.07 1.33
CA GLU A 28 12.08 10.45 1.18
C GLU A 28 10.60 10.56 0.78
N LEU A 29 9.93 9.43 0.49
CA LEU A 29 8.52 9.45 0.13
C LEU A 29 7.64 9.89 1.30
N SER A 30 6.74 10.84 1.01
CA SER A 30 5.62 11.12 1.90
C SER A 30 4.64 9.94 1.95
N ASP A 31 3.77 9.92 2.95
CA ASP A 31 2.76 8.88 3.10
C ASP A 31 1.83 8.79 1.88
N ASP A 32 1.42 9.93 1.33
CA ASP A 32 0.60 9.96 0.11
C ASP A 32 1.36 9.42 -1.10
N GLN A 33 2.64 9.76 -1.28
CA GLN A 33 3.45 9.23 -2.37
C GLN A 33 3.68 7.72 -2.24
N LEU A 34 3.83 7.23 -1.00
CA LEU A 34 3.96 5.81 -0.70
C LEU A 34 2.67 5.05 -1.03
N ILE A 35 1.50 5.60 -0.66
CA ILE A 35 0.19 5.04 -1.00
C ILE A 35 0.00 4.98 -2.52
N GLU A 36 0.31 6.06 -3.24
CA GLU A 36 0.18 6.11 -4.71
C GLU A 36 1.12 5.12 -5.40
N LEU A 37 2.37 5.03 -4.96
CA LEU A 37 3.35 4.10 -5.53
C LEU A 37 2.93 2.65 -5.28
N VAL A 38 2.61 2.30 -4.04
CA VAL A 38 2.18 0.94 -3.68
C VAL A 38 0.87 0.58 -4.41
N GLY A 39 -0.09 1.51 -4.49
CA GLY A 39 -1.34 1.30 -5.24
C GLY A 39 -1.09 0.94 -6.71
N ARG A 40 -0.16 1.63 -7.37
CA ARG A 40 0.26 1.32 -8.75
C ARG A 40 0.96 -0.04 -8.85
N LEU A 41 1.83 -0.38 -7.90
CA LEU A 41 2.55 -1.66 -7.88
C LEU A 41 1.63 -2.87 -7.68
N LEU A 42 0.61 -2.74 -6.82
CA LEU A 42 -0.36 -3.82 -6.58
C LEU A 42 -1.25 -4.09 -7.80
N GLY A 43 -1.44 -3.09 -8.67
CA GLY A 43 -2.23 -3.21 -9.91
C GLY A 43 -3.66 -3.68 -9.67
N CYS A 44 -4.24 -3.34 -8.51
CA CYS A 44 -5.59 -3.75 -8.13
C CYS A 44 -6.63 -3.28 -9.17
N PRO A 45 -7.78 -3.96 -9.28
CA PRO A 45 -8.86 -3.53 -10.17
C PRO A 45 -9.26 -2.06 -9.96
N GLU A 46 -9.51 -1.31 -11.05
CA GLU A 46 -9.86 0.11 -10.98
C GLU A 46 -11.14 0.38 -10.17
N ASP A 47 -12.09 -0.55 -10.20
CA ASP A 47 -13.32 -0.52 -9.40
C ASP A 47 -13.08 -0.63 -7.88
N GLU A 48 -11.86 -0.97 -7.46
CA GLU A 48 -11.46 -1.03 -6.05
C GLU A 48 -10.64 0.19 -5.59
N ALA A 49 -10.42 1.21 -6.43
CA ALA A 49 -9.47 2.31 -6.15
C ALA A 49 -9.68 2.99 -4.78
N LEU A 50 -10.93 3.23 -4.38
CA LEU A 50 -11.24 3.82 -3.07
C LEU A 50 -10.87 2.87 -1.91
N LEU A 51 -11.14 1.58 -2.06
CA LEU A 51 -10.81 0.57 -1.06
C LEU A 51 -9.29 0.36 -0.96
N VAL A 52 -8.59 0.38 -2.09
CA VAL A 52 -7.12 0.35 -2.16
C VAL A 52 -6.54 1.50 -1.36
N GLY A 53 -6.96 2.74 -1.64
CA GLY A 53 -6.49 3.92 -0.92
C GLY A 53 -6.73 3.83 0.60
N ALA A 54 -7.93 3.40 1.02
CA ALA A 54 -8.25 3.24 2.43
C ALA A 54 -7.36 2.21 3.14
N ARG A 55 -7.16 1.04 2.52
CA ARG A 55 -6.34 -0.04 3.12
C ARG A 55 -4.87 0.31 3.18
N LEU A 56 -4.35 0.99 2.14
CA LEU A 56 -2.97 1.45 2.13
C LEU A 56 -2.73 2.55 3.15
N ARG A 57 -3.65 3.52 3.28
CA ARG A 57 -3.53 4.56 4.32
C ARG A 57 -3.44 3.97 5.72
N TYR A 58 -4.33 3.02 6.04
CA TYR A 58 -4.29 2.34 7.34
C TYR A 58 -3.00 1.53 7.56
N ALA A 59 -2.47 0.92 6.50
CA ALA A 59 -1.22 0.18 6.60
C ALA A 59 0.00 1.11 6.71
N VAL A 60 -0.01 2.29 6.09
CA VAL A 60 1.04 3.31 6.25
C VAL A 60 1.03 3.90 7.66
N GLU A 61 -0.15 4.25 8.18
CA GLU A 61 -0.32 4.71 9.56
C GLU A 61 0.29 3.71 10.55
N ALA A 62 -0.08 2.43 10.43
CA ALA A 62 0.47 1.36 11.25
C ALA A 62 1.99 1.20 11.11
N PHE A 63 2.54 1.35 9.90
CA PHE A 63 3.99 1.34 9.69
C PHE A 63 4.70 2.52 10.40
N ARG A 64 4.08 3.71 10.41
CA ARG A 64 4.62 4.88 11.11
C ARG A 64 4.56 4.72 12.62
N GLU A 65 3.47 4.16 13.16
CA GLU A 65 3.35 3.82 14.58
C GLU A 65 4.42 2.82 15.04
N GLU A 66 4.79 1.84 14.21
CA GLU A 66 5.86 0.88 14.49
C GLU A 66 7.28 1.49 14.41
N SER A 67 7.43 2.63 13.71
CA SER A 67 8.72 3.27 13.43
C SER A 67 9.02 4.47 14.33
N ALA A 68 8.03 4.92 15.12
CA ALA A 68 8.14 5.99 16.10
C ALA A 68 8.68 5.47 17.45
#